data_AF-A0A101XW31-F1
#
_entry.id   AF-A0A101XW31-F1
#
_cell.length_a   1.000
_cell.length_b   1.000
_cell.length_c   1.000
_cell.angle_alpha   90.00
_cell.angle_beta   90.00
_cell.angle_gamma   90.00
#
_symmetry.space_group_name_H-M   'P 1'
#
loop_
_entity.id
_entity.type
_entity.pdbx_description
1 polymer ?
#
loop_
_entity_poly.entity_id
_entity_poly.type
_entity_poly.pdbx_seq_one_letter_code
_entity_poly.pdbx_strand_id
1 'polypeptide(L)'
;MGMNSSGYRPLFERETKFAVPVHDRFQKEPLPLAGIFELAVSAENGPVTVQPVNGMERFHTLYNHTYQKAMIDRTGIREWHFGMLASFMNRLPVYRITRPQQGFSAPQQSELIYDTIKPMTEEG
;
A
#
# COMPACT_ATOMS: atom_id res chain seq x y z
N MET A 1 16.47 5.45 6.06
CA MET A 1 16.94 4.15 6.59
C MET A 1 18.45 4.22 6.73
N GLY A 2 18.96 4.53 7.93
CA GLY A 2 20.41 4.65 8.21
C GLY A 2 21.07 3.29 8.45
N MET A 3 20.92 2.35 7.50
CA MET A 3 21.54 1.03 7.60
C MET A 3 23.00 1.09 7.14
N ASN A 4 23.91 0.56 7.94
CA ASN A 4 25.31 0.40 7.55
C ASN A 4 25.43 -0.70 6.49
N SER A 5 25.96 -0.36 5.32
CA SER A 5 26.06 -1.26 4.17
C SER A 5 27.32 -2.13 4.15
N SER A 6 28.26 -1.94 5.08
CA SER A 6 29.55 -2.65 5.09
C SER A 6 29.42 -4.17 5.20
N GLY A 7 28.31 -4.68 5.73
CA GLY A 7 28.04 -6.10 5.89
C GLY A 7 27.16 -6.73 4.80
N TYR A 8 26.71 -5.96 3.80
CA TYR A 8 25.80 -6.49 2.77
C TYR A 8 26.50 -6.72 1.44
N ARG A 9 26.06 -7.76 0.72
CA ARG A 9 26.60 -8.09 -0.59
C ARG A 9 26.00 -7.13 -1.64
N PRO A 10 26.81 -6.40 -2.43
CA PRO A 10 26.29 -5.59 -3.53
C PRO A 10 25.68 -6.48 -4.61
N LEU A 11 24.56 -6.04 -5.18
CA LEU A 11 23.86 -6.75 -6.25
C LEU A 11 24.49 -6.48 -7.62
N PHE A 12 25.23 -5.38 -7.78
CA PHE A 12 25.94 -5.03 -9.02
C PHE A 12 27.09 -4.04 -8.73
N GLU A 13 28.16 -4.07 -9.54
CA GLU A 13 29.42 -3.35 -9.27
C GLU A 13 29.30 -1.81 -9.15
N ARG A 14 28.22 -1.21 -9.67
CA ARG A 14 28.01 0.25 -9.71
C ARG A 14 26.74 0.74 -9.00
N GLU A 15 26.03 -0.16 -8.32
CA GLU A 15 24.76 0.14 -7.66
C GLU A 15 24.95 0.12 -6.14
N THR A 16 24.43 1.13 -5.43
CA THR A 16 24.28 1.10 -3.96
C THR A 16 23.09 0.22 -3.54
N LYS A 17 22.89 -0.89 -4.25
CA LYS A 17 21.81 -1.83 -4.04
C LYS A 17 22.40 -3.12 -3.49
N PHE A 18 22.01 -3.46 -2.27
CA PHE A 18 22.59 -4.56 -1.54
C PHE A 18 21.55 -5.64 -1.25
N ALA A 19 21.99 -6.90 -1.28
CA ALA A 19 21.21 -8.01 -0.75
C ALA A 19 21.25 -7.96 0.78
N VAL A 20 20.11 -7.64 1.39
CA VAL A 20 19.93 -7.75 2.84
C VAL A 20 19.42 -9.16 3.14
N PRO A 21 20.20 -10.02 3.81
CA PRO A 21 19.78 -11.38 4.11
C PRO A 21 18.64 -11.39 5.15
N VAL A 22 17.55 -12.09 4.84
CA VAL A 22 16.38 -12.25 5.72
C VAL A 22 16.25 -13.72 6.09
N HIS A 23 17.08 -14.19 7.02
CA HIS A 23 17.18 -15.63 7.36
C HIS A 23 15.93 -16.15 8.11
N ASP A 24 15.45 -15.42 9.13
CA ASP A 24 14.40 -15.93 10.04
C ASP A 24 13.19 -14.99 10.18
N ARG A 25 13.07 -13.96 9.33
CA ARG A 25 12.02 -12.92 9.44
C ARG A 25 11.04 -12.91 8.27
N PHE A 26 11.03 -13.96 7.45
CA PHE A 26 10.07 -14.09 6.37
C PHE A 26 8.83 -14.83 6.88
N GLN A 27 7.65 -14.22 6.75
CA GLN A 27 6.38 -14.88 7.03
C GLN A 27 6.08 -15.86 5.90
N LYS A 28 6.06 -17.16 6.21
CA LYS A 28 5.83 -18.23 5.24
C LYS A 28 4.35 -18.49 4.98
N GLU A 29 3.51 -18.11 5.93
CA GLU A 29 2.06 -18.25 5.84
C GLU A 29 1.41 -16.95 5.35
N PRO A 30 0.31 -17.04 4.58
CA PRO A 30 -0.47 -15.88 4.19
C PRO A 30 -0.97 -15.09 5.41
N LEU A 31 -0.80 -13.78 5.39
CA LEU A 31 -1.36 -12.89 6.40
C LEU A 31 -2.71 -12.33 5.94
N PRO A 32 -3.67 -12.16 6.86
CA PRO A 32 -4.91 -11.46 6.53
C PRO A 32 -4.60 -10.02 6.13
N LEU A 33 -5.29 -9.55 5.09
CA LEU A 33 -5.22 -8.15 4.69
C LEU A 33 -6.08 -7.32 5.64
N ALA A 34 -5.45 -6.38 6.36
CA ALA A 34 -6.15 -5.52 7.30
C ALA A 34 -6.84 -4.30 6.62
N GLY A 35 -6.37 -3.91 5.44
CA GLY A 35 -6.95 -2.78 4.70
C GLY A 35 -6.13 -2.36 3.48
N ILE A 36 -6.71 -1.47 2.69
CA ILE A 36 -6.05 -0.87 1.52
C ILE A 36 -5.85 0.63 1.78
N PHE A 37 -4.65 1.13 1.51
CA PHE A 37 -4.32 2.55 1.65
C PHE A 37 -3.95 3.14 0.29
N GLU A 38 -4.77 4.06 -0.22
CA GLU A 38 -4.43 4.89 -1.37
C GLU A 38 -3.49 6.01 -0.93
N LEU A 39 -2.31 6.08 -1.54
CA LEU A 39 -1.36 7.16 -1.33
C LEU A 39 -1.68 8.35 -2.24
N ALA A 40 -2.03 9.50 -1.64
CA ALA A 40 -2.32 10.74 -2.34
C ALA A 40 -1.35 11.86 -1.93
N VAL A 41 -1.18 12.88 -2.78
CA VAL A 41 -0.46 14.11 -2.41
C VAL A 41 -1.45 15.03 -1.70
N SER A 42 -1.06 15.62 -0.56
CA SER A 42 -1.88 16.61 0.14
C SER A 42 -2.11 17.83 -0.75
N ALA A 43 -3.35 18.31 -0.83
CA ALA A 43 -3.69 19.53 -1.57
C ALA A 43 -3.06 20.79 -0.95
N GLU A 44 -2.86 20.77 0.36
CA GLU A 44 -2.20 21.81 1.14
C GLU A 44 -0.91 21.24 1.75
N ASN A 45 0.07 22.09 2.08
CA ASN A 45 1.26 21.72 2.86
C ASN A 45 0.88 21.43 4.33
N GLY A 46 0.05 20.42 4.53
CA GLY A 46 -0.46 19.97 5.83
C GLY A 46 0.21 18.67 6.31
N PRO A 47 -0.13 18.24 7.53
CA PRO A 47 0.38 16.99 8.09
C PRO A 47 -0.07 15.78 7.25
N VAL A 48 0.60 14.64 7.46
CA VAL A 48 0.10 13.35 6.98
C VAL A 48 -1.24 13.07 7.64
N THR A 49 -2.23 12.70 6.84
CA THR A 49 -3.58 12.36 7.29
C THR A 49 -3.99 11.02 6.72
N VAL A 50 -4.84 10.31 7.47
CA VAL A 50 -5.52 9.09 7.04
C VAL A 50 -7.02 9.33 7.16
N GLN A 51 -7.77 9.05 6.09
CA GLN A 51 -9.22 9.20 6.06
C GLN A 51 -9.87 7.97 5.42
N PRO A 52 -11.01 7.49 5.93
CA PRO A 52 -11.74 6.41 5.28
C PRO A 52 -12.28 6.85 3.92
N VAL A 53 -12.15 5.98 2.93
CA VAL A 53 -12.80 6.11 1.63
C VAL A 53 -14.08 5.28 1.68
N ASN A 54 -15.22 5.89 1.36
CA ASN A 54 -16.53 5.29 1.60
C ASN A 54 -17.33 5.06 0.31
N GLY A 55 -18.32 4.18 0.40
CA GLY A 55 -19.27 3.93 -0.68
C GLY A 55 -18.59 3.52 -2.00
N MET A 56 -19.06 4.12 -3.09
CA MET A 56 -18.60 3.83 -4.45
C MET A 56 -17.22 4.44 -4.77
N GLU A 57 -16.76 5.41 -3.97
CA GLU A 57 -15.43 6.00 -4.14
C GLU A 57 -14.34 4.92 -4.00
N ARG A 58 -14.54 3.94 -3.11
CA ARG A 58 -13.64 2.79 -2.95
C ARG A 58 -13.43 2.03 -4.25
N PHE A 59 -14.50 1.77 -5.00
CA PHE A 59 -14.43 1.08 -6.28
C PHE A 59 -13.61 1.90 -7.27
N HIS A 60 -13.93 3.20 -7.37
CA HIS A 60 -13.26 4.12 -8.29
C HIS A 60 -11.76 4.23 -7.98
N THR A 61 -11.39 4.29 -6.70
CA THR A 61 -10.00 4.26 -6.25
C THR A 61 -9.30 2.99 -6.75
N LEU A 62 -9.81 1.79 -6.44
CA LEU A 62 -9.16 0.54 -6.86
C LEU A 62 -9.11 0.38 -8.39
N TYR A 63 -10.16 0.78 -9.09
CA TYR A 63 -10.22 0.77 -10.55
C TYR A 63 -9.13 1.67 -11.16
N ASN A 64 -8.92 2.86 -10.61
CA ASN A 64 -7.89 3.78 -11.11
C ASN A 64 -6.47 3.32 -10.86
N HIS A 65 -6.25 2.57 -9.79
CA HIS A 65 -4.97 1.92 -9.48
C HIS A 65 -4.82 0.54 -10.14
N THR A 66 -5.74 0.14 -11.02
CA THR A 66 -5.54 -1.08 -11.81
C THR A 66 -4.51 -0.83 -12.91
N TYR A 67 -3.38 -1.53 -12.81
CA TYR A 67 -2.33 -1.48 -13.82
C TYR A 67 -2.88 -1.91 -15.19
N GLN A 68 -2.56 -1.13 -16.23
CA GLN A 68 -3.07 -1.33 -17.59
C GLN A 68 -4.60 -1.42 -17.69
N LYS A 69 -5.36 -0.59 -16.95
CA LYS A 69 -6.83 -0.59 -17.01
C LYS A 69 -7.44 -0.55 -18.42
N ALA A 70 -6.78 0.09 -19.39
CA ALA A 70 -7.23 0.10 -20.79
C ALA A 70 -7.25 -1.29 -21.45
N MET A 71 -6.46 -2.25 -20.94
CA MET A 71 -6.41 -3.62 -21.44
C MET A 71 -7.58 -4.46 -20.93
N ILE A 72 -8.18 -4.11 -19.79
CA ILE A 72 -9.35 -4.81 -19.22
C ILE A 72 -10.48 -4.89 -20.25
N ASP A 73 -10.76 -3.74 -20.89
CA ASP A 73 -11.78 -3.64 -21.91
C ASP A 73 -11.41 -4.42 -23.18
N ARG A 74 -10.15 -4.34 -23.59
CA ARG A 74 -9.65 -5.01 -24.81
C ARG A 74 -9.59 -6.53 -24.68
N THR A 75 -9.47 -7.04 -23.46
CA THR A 75 -9.37 -8.48 -23.17
C THR A 75 -10.70 -9.11 -22.77
N GLY A 76 -11.77 -8.32 -22.67
CA GLY A 76 -13.10 -8.82 -22.35
C GLY A 76 -13.27 -9.26 -20.89
N ILE A 77 -12.35 -8.94 -19.99
CA ILE A 77 -12.36 -9.40 -18.59
C ILE A 77 -13.07 -8.43 -17.63
N ARG A 78 -13.86 -7.49 -18.16
CA ARG A 78 -14.47 -6.40 -17.37
C ARG A 78 -15.36 -6.92 -16.23
N GLU A 79 -16.19 -7.92 -16.49
CA GLU A 79 -17.08 -8.50 -15.49
C GLU A 79 -16.30 -9.17 -14.35
N TRP A 80 -15.29 -9.95 -14.70
CA TRP A 80 -14.39 -10.58 -13.74
C TRP A 80 -13.64 -9.54 -12.89
N HIS A 81 -13.11 -8.49 -13.52
CA HIS A 81 -12.41 -7.40 -12.84
C HIS A 81 -13.34 -6.65 -11.87
N PHE A 82 -14.55 -6.33 -12.32
CA PHE A 82 -15.58 -5.72 -11.46
C PHE A 82 -15.90 -6.60 -10.25
N GLY A 83 -16.15 -7.89 -10.47
CA GLY A 83 -16.44 -8.85 -9.40
C GLY A 83 -15.28 -8.98 -8.40
N MET A 84 -14.04 -8.96 -8.87
CA MET A 84 -12.85 -8.96 -8.02
C MET A 84 -12.80 -7.71 -7.14
N LEU A 85 -12.92 -6.51 -7.72
CA LEU A 85 -12.92 -5.27 -6.95
C LEU A 85 -14.07 -5.20 -5.93
N ALA A 86 -15.27 -5.65 -6.33
CA ALA A 86 -16.42 -5.76 -5.43
C ALA A 86 -16.15 -6.69 -4.24
N SER A 87 -15.46 -7.81 -4.48
CA SER A 87 -15.10 -8.76 -3.41
C SER A 87 -14.17 -8.13 -2.35
N PHE A 88 -13.24 -7.26 -2.78
CA PHE A 88 -12.36 -6.54 -1.85
C PHE A 88 -13.12 -5.50 -1.05
N MET A 89 -13.97 -4.71 -1.69
CA MET A 89 -14.77 -3.68 -1.01
C MET A 89 -15.70 -4.21 0.08
N ASN A 90 -16.14 -5.46 -0.03
CA ASN A 90 -16.99 -6.11 0.98
C ASN A 90 -16.20 -6.64 2.18
N ARG A 91 -14.88 -6.76 2.07
CA ARG A 91 -14.03 -7.42 3.07
C ARG A 91 -12.97 -6.51 3.67
N LEU A 92 -12.56 -5.48 2.94
CA LEU A 92 -11.43 -4.63 3.29
C LEU A 92 -11.90 -3.18 3.46
N PRO A 93 -11.52 -2.52 4.57
CA PRO A 93 -11.61 -1.08 4.63
C PRO A 93 -10.63 -0.46 3.64
N VAL A 94 -11.00 0.68 3.08
CA VAL A 94 -10.14 1.45 2.18
C VAL A 94 -9.94 2.82 2.80
N TYR A 95 -8.69 3.27 2.84
CA TYR A 95 -8.29 4.54 3.39
C TYR A 95 -7.52 5.34 2.34
N ARG A 96 -7.53 6.66 2.46
CA ARG A 96 -6.63 7.56 1.76
C ARG A 96 -5.62 8.08 2.76
N ILE A 97 -4.35 7.80 2.51
CA ILE A 97 -3.22 8.36 3.24
C ILE A 97 -2.54 9.44 2.41
N THR A 98 -2.25 10.58 3.01
CA THR A 98 -1.65 11.70 2.30
C THR A 98 -0.13 11.74 2.46
N ARG A 99 0.56 12.39 1.53
CA ARG A 99 1.96 12.81 1.68
C ARG A 99 2.07 14.30 1.39
N PRO A 100 2.85 15.07 2.16
CA PRO A 100 3.23 16.42 1.77
C PRO A 100 3.91 16.42 0.39
N GLN A 101 3.77 17.52 -0.34
CA GLN A 101 4.39 17.66 -1.66
C GLN A 101 5.93 17.66 -1.59
N GLN A 102 6.48 18.12 -0.45
CA GLN A 102 7.91 18.25 -0.20
C GLN A 102 8.30 17.55 1.10
N GLY A 103 9.54 17.07 1.18
CA GLY A 103 10.08 16.39 2.35
C GLY A 103 9.83 14.88 2.37
N PHE A 104 10.33 14.21 3.41
CA PHE A 104 10.23 12.77 3.59
C PHE A 104 9.31 12.44 4.76
N SER A 105 8.13 11.88 4.47
CA SER A 105 7.07 11.61 5.46
C SER A 105 6.78 10.12 5.70
N ALA A 106 7.54 9.22 5.08
CA ALA A 106 7.27 7.77 5.18
C ALA A 106 7.21 7.23 6.63
N PRO A 107 8.03 7.69 7.60
CA PRO A 107 7.91 7.23 8.98
C PRO A 107 6.55 7.58 9.60
N GLN A 108 6.09 8.82 9.42
CA GLN A 108 4.79 9.30 9.91
C GLN A 108 3.64 8.53 9.25
N GLN A 109 3.78 8.23 7.96
CA GLN A 109 2.79 7.43 7.24
C GLN A 109 2.73 6.00 7.77
N SER A 110 3.88 5.37 8.04
CA SER A 110 3.92 4.01 8.56
C SER A 110 3.32 3.91 9.96
N GLU A 111 3.55 4.91 10.81
CA GLU A 111 2.95 4.98 12.14
C GLU A 111 1.43 5.11 12.05
N LEU A 112 0.93 6.02 11.21
CA LEU A 112 -0.52 6.18 11.01
C LEU A 112 -1.18 4.95 10.39
N ILE A 113 -0.53 4.25 9.46
CA ILE A 113 -1.03 2.98 8.92
C ILE A 113 -1.15 1.95 10.04
N TYR A 114 -0.12 1.81 10.88
CA TYR A 114 -0.11 0.87 11.98
C TYR A 114 -1.21 1.17 13.00
N ASP A 115 -1.32 2.42 13.45
CA ASP A 115 -2.35 2.84 14.41
C ASP A 115 -3.77 2.65 13.86
N THR A 116 -3.95 2.83 12.55
CA THR A 116 -5.26 2.61 11.89
C THR A 116 -5.67 1.15 11.90
N ILE A 117 -4.74 0.21 11.70
CA ILE A 117 -5.06 -1.23 11.59
C ILE A 117 -4.91 -1.99 12.90
N LYS A 118 -4.19 -1.46 13.89
CA LYS A 118 -3.92 -2.13 15.17
C LYS A 118 -5.19 -2.65 15.87
N PRO A 119 -6.29 -1.87 16.01
CA PRO A 119 -7.50 -2.37 16.65
C PRO A 119 -8.10 -3.59 15.92
N MET A 120 -7.90 -3.68 14.61
CA MET A 120 -8.41 -4.77 13.76
C MET A 120 -7.62 -6.08 13.92
N THR A 121 -6.45 -6.02 14.56
CA THR A 121 -5.57 -7.17 14.79
C THR A 121 -5.63 -7.71 16.22
N GLU A 122 -6.17 -6.95 17.17
CA GLU A 122 -6.29 -7.36 18.59
C GLU A 122 -7.60 -8.10 18.91
N GLU A 123 -8.55 -8.16 17.96
CA GLU A 123 -9.85 -8.87 18.09
C GLU A 123 -9.87 -10.28 17.44
N GLY A 124 -8.70 -10.82 17.07
CA GLY A 124 -8.55 -12.11 16.36
C GLY A 124 -7.95 -13.23 17.20
#